data_AF-A0A354B4V9-F1
#
_entry.id   AF-A0A354B4V9-F1
#
_cell.length_a   1.000
_cell.length_b   1.000
_cell.length_c   1.000
_cell.angle_alpha   90.00
_cell.angle_beta   90.00
_cell.angle_gamma   90.00
#
_symmetry.space_group_name_H-M   'P 1'
#
loop_
_entity.id
_entity.type
_entity.pdbx_description
1 polymer ?
#
loop_
_entity_poly.entity_id
_entity_poly.type
_entity_poly.pdbx_seq_one_letter_code
_entity_poly.pdbx_strand_id
1 'polypeptide(L)'
;PERGGSSSQAEAIAVCRITWAEAMAGMARRQREDPISGDDIEQARQRLILSWDQFMIVEVSQRLVETAGRFADVFALRGYDSVQLAAAHELDESTDQPLTFACFDRRLKQAASLLQLKVLA
;
A
#
# COMPACT_ATOMS: atom_id res chain seq x y z
N PRO A 1 14.14 -6.74 -15.57
CA PRO A 1 12.98 -5.82 -15.63
C PRO A 1 11.68 -6.63 -15.45
N GLU A 2 11.35 -6.93 -14.19
CA GLU A 2 10.06 -7.54 -13.84
C GLU A 2 9.06 -6.40 -13.67
N ARG A 3 8.14 -6.32 -14.64
CA ARG A 3 7.05 -5.34 -14.64
C ARG A 3 6.09 -5.71 -13.53
N GLY A 4 5.70 -4.72 -12.73
CA GLY A 4 4.84 -4.87 -11.56
C GLY A 4 3.63 -5.76 -11.81
N GLY A 5 3.31 -6.58 -10.81
CA GLY A 5 2.15 -7.45 -10.84
C GLY A 5 0.89 -6.66 -11.18
N SER A 6 0.17 -7.14 -12.20
CA SER A 6 -0.96 -6.42 -12.78
C SER A 6 -2.15 -6.40 -11.83
N SER A 7 -2.71 -5.20 -11.58
CA SER A 7 -4.01 -5.06 -10.91
C SER A 7 -5.18 -5.52 -11.79
N SER A 8 -4.94 -5.87 -13.06
CA SER A 8 -5.98 -6.18 -14.05
C SER A 8 -6.79 -7.46 -13.77
N GLN A 9 -6.42 -8.25 -12.77
CA GLN A 9 -7.17 -9.45 -12.35
C GLN A 9 -7.94 -9.24 -11.04
N ALA A 10 -7.80 -8.09 -10.39
CA ALA A 10 -8.51 -7.79 -9.16
C ALA A 10 -9.91 -7.22 -9.47
N GLU A 11 -10.93 -7.69 -8.76
CA GLU A 11 -12.29 -7.15 -8.84
C GLU A 11 -12.38 -5.74 -8.24
N ALA A 12 -11.59 -5.48 -7.20
CA ALA A 12 -11.44 -4.17 -6.57
C ALA A 12 -10.01 -3.98 -6.08
N ILE A 13 -9.60 -2.72 -5.91
CA ILE A 13 -8.31 -2.36 -5.31
C ILE A 13 -8.58 -1.59 -4.03
N ALA A 14 -8.06 -2.09 -2.92
CA ALA A 14 -8.11 -1.41 -1.64
C ALA A 14 -6.77 -0.73 -1.33
N VAL A 15 -6.82 0.45 -0.73
CA VAL A 15 -5.64 1.18 -0.24
C VAL A 15 -5.93 1.79 1.14
N CYS A 16 -4.91 1.88 1.99
CA CYS A 16 -5.04 2.64 3.23
C CYS A 16 -5.18 4.14 2.93
N ARG A 17 -5.98 4.88 3.72
CA ARG A 17 -6.15 6.34 3.62
C ARG A 17 -4.82 7.09 3.57
N ILE A 18 -3.79 6.60 4.28
CA ILE A 18 -2.46 7.23 4.32
C ILE A 18 -1.68 7.12 2.99
N THR A 19 -2.04 6.17 2.12
CA THR A 19 -1.40 5.96 0.81
C THR A 19 -1.42 7.22 -0.05
N TRP A 20 -2.44 8.08 0.09
CA TRP A 20 -2.47 9.37 -0.59
C TRP A 20 -1.24 10.23 -0.26
N ALA A 21 -0.97 10.40 1.04
CA ALA A 21 0.15 11.20 1.51
C ALA A 21 1.49 10.58 1.09
N GLU A 22 1.62 9.26 1.20
CA GLU A 22 2.84 8.54 0.81
C GLU A 22 3.12 8.64 -0.70
N ALA A 23 2.10 8.45 -1.53
CA ALA A 23 2.22 8.56 -2.98
C ALA A 23 2.62 9.97 -3.39
N MET A 24 1.97 11.00 -2.83
CA MET A 24 2.30 12.40 -3.11
C MET A 24 3.74 12.73 -2.69
N ALA A 25 4.17 12.28 -1.51
CA ALA A 25 5.53 12.47 -1.02
C ALA A 25 6.57 11.73 -1.89
N GLY A 26 6.27 10.48 -2.29
CA GLY A 26 7.11 9.66 -3.16
C GLY A 26 7.30 10.29 -4.54
N MET A 27 6.21 10.77 -5.15
CA MET A 27 6.24 11.50 -6.43
C MET A 27 7.06 12.79 -6.31
N ALA A 28 6.82 13.60 -5.27
CA ALA A 28 7.57 14.84 -5.06
C ALA A 28 9.07 14.60 -4.82
N ARG A 29 9.43 13.53 -4.11
CA ARG A 29 10.83 13.13 -3.94
C ARG A 29 11.45 12.74 -5.28
N ARG A 30 10.78 11.88 -6.05
CA ARG A 30 11.28 11.39 -7.33
C ARG A 30 11.51 12.53 -8.34
N GLN A 31 10.61 13.51 -8.37
CA GLN A 31 10.76 14.70 -9.23
C GLN A 31 11.97 15.56 -8.85
N ARG A 32 12.34 15.66 -7.56
CA ARG A 32 13.56 16.37 -7.14
C ARG A 32 14.84 15.61 -7.48
N GLU A 33 14.80 14.28 -7.36
CA GLU A 33 15.93 13.40 -7.63
C GLU A 33 16.19 13.22 -9.14
N ASP A 34 15.14 13.36 -9.97
CA ASP A 34 15.22 13.22 -11.42
C ASP A 34 14.21 14.14 -12.12
N PRO A 35 14.62 15.37 -12.45
CA PRO A 35 13.76 16.34 -13.12
C PRO A 35 13.31 15.92 -14.52
N ILE A 36 14.04 15.03 -15.20
CA ILE A 36 13.69 14.55 -16.54
C ILE A 36 12.39 13.72 -16.49
N SER A 37 12.16 13.03 -15.37
CA SER A 37 10.92 12.30 -15.11
C SER A 37 9.73 13.20 -14.74
N GLY A 38 9.87 14.54 -14.78
CA GLY A 38 8.86 15.48 -14.27
C GLY A 38 7.46 15.32 -14.88
N ASP A 39 7.39 15.22 -16.20
CA ASP A 39 6.11 15.09 -16.92
C ASP A 39 5.43 13.74 -16.62
N ASP A 40 6.20 12.66 -16.55
CA ASP A 40 5.68 11.33 -16.21
C ASP A 40 5.15 11.27 -14.78
N ILE A 41 5.85 11.92 -13.85
CA ILE A 41 5.43 12.01 -12.45
C ILE A 41 4.16 12.85 -12.30
N GLU A 42 4.04 13.95 -13.04
CA GLU A 42 2.82 14.75 -13.02
C GLU A 42 1.64 13.99 -13.64
N GLN A 43 1.85 13.27 -14.74
CA GLN A 43 0.83 12.39 -15.30
C GLN A 43 0.43 11.27 -14.34
N ALA A 44 1.37 10.69 -13.59
CA ALA A 44 1.06 9.69 -12.55
C ALA A 44 0.25 10.31 -11.40
N ARG A 45 0.60 11.53 -10.97
CA ARG A 45 -0.14 12.28 -9.96
C ARG A 45 -1.58 12.53 -10.39
N GLN A 46 -1.79 13.04 -11.59
CA GLN A 46 -3.13 13.33 -12.11
C GLN A 46 -3.97 12.05 -12.22
N ARG A 47 -3.38 10.94 -12.68
CA ARG A 47 -4.06 9.64 -12.67
C ARG A 47 -4.46 9.20 -11.27
N LEU A 48 -3.59 9.34 -10.27
CA LEU A 48 -3.94 9.02 -8.89
C LEU A 48 -5.10 9.87 -8.37
N ILE A 49 -5.09 11.19 -8.65
CA ILE A 49 -6.16 12.11 -8.24
C ILE A 49 -7.50 11.69 -8.87
N LEU A 50 -7.51 11.43 -10.17
CA LEU A 50 -8.73 11.09 -10.91
C LEU A 50 -9.28 9.70 -10.59
N SER A 51 -8.43 8.77 -10.14
CA SER A 51 -8.84 7.40 -9.78
C SER A 51 -9.06 7.20 -8.29
N TRP A 52 -8.86 8.23 -7.45
CA TRP A 52 -8.83 8.02 -6.00
C TRP A 52 -10.16 7.50 -5.44
N ASP A 53 -11.27 7.98 -5.98
CA ASP A 53 -12.63 7.58 -5.63
C ASP A 53 -13.00 6.16 -6.09
N GLN A 54 -12.19 5.56 -6.97
CA GLN A 54 -12.37 4.19 -7.45
C GLN A 54 -11.73 3.15 -6.52
N PHE A 55 -10.86 3.58 -5.59
CA PHE A 55 -10.28 2.69 -4.60
C PHE A 55 -11.23 2.49 -3.42
N MET A 56 -11.25 1.25 -2.90
CA MET A 56 -11.80 0.99 -1.58
C MET A 56 -10.82 1.54 -0.53
N ILE A 57 -11.22 2.57 0.21
CA ILE A 57 -10.34 3.20 1.19
C ILE A 57 -10.51 2.53 2.56
N VAL A 58 -9.41 1.99 3.08
CA VAL A 58 -9.32 1.53 4.48
C VAL A 58 -8.94 2.72 5.37
N GLU A 59 -9.84 3.11 6.26
CA GLU A 59 -9.61 4.24 7.18
C GLU A 59 -8.61 3.92 8.28
N VAL A 60 -7.83 4.93 8.66
CA VAL A 60 -6.90 4.81 9.80
C VAL A 60 -7.68 5.03 11.10
N SER A 61 -8.09 3.94 11.73
CA SER A 61 -8.76 3.94 13.03
C SER A 61 -7.77 3.78 14.18
N GLN A 62 -8.20 4.08 15.42
CA GLN A 62 -7.41 3.81 16.64
C GLN A 62 -6.99 2.32 16.73
N ARG A 63 -7.94 1.41 16.46
CA ARG A 63 -7.70 -0.04 16.48
C ARG A 63 -6.65 -0.47 15.44
N LEU A 64 -6.72 0.12 14.24
CA LEU A 64 -5.75 -0.14 13.18
C LEU A 64 -4.35 0.31 13.62
N VAL A 65 -4.23 1.52 14.19
CA VAL A 65 -2.94 2.06 14.66
C VAL A 65 -2.34 1.24 15.80
N GLU A 66 -3.15 0.75 16.74
CA GLU A 66 -2.68 -0.15 17.80
C GLU A 66 -2.17 -1.48 17.24
N THR A 67 -2.83 -2.00 16.20
CA THR A 67 -2.40 -3.20 15.48
C THR A 67 -1.10 -2.96 14.71
N ALA A 68 -0.99 -1.81 14.03
CA ALA A 68 0.24 -1.37 13.39
C ALA A 68 1.39 -1.23 14.41
N GLY A 69 1.13 -0.75 15.62
CA GLY A 69 2.11 -0.69 16.70
C GLY A 69 2.67 -2.07 17.07
N ARG A 70 1.79 -3.07 17.23
CA ARG A 70 2.22 -4.46 17.47
C ARG A 70 3.02 -5.03 16.30
N PHE A 71 2.59 -4.77 15.07
CA PHE A 71 3.33 -5.22 13.88
C PHE A 71 4.68 -4.53 13.73
N ALA A 72 4.78 -3.25 14.10
CA ALA A 72 6.05 -2.53 14.15
C ALA A 72 7.02 -3.18 15.14
N ASP A 73 6.56 -3.56 16.32
CA ASP A 73 7.37 -4.22 17.34
C ASP A 73 7.79 -5.64 16.90
N VAL A 74 6.82 -6.48 16.55
CA VAL A 74 7.04 -7.91 16.21
C VAL A 74 7.84 -8.10 14.93
N PHE A 75 7.54 -7.30 13.89
CA PHE A 75 8.18 -7.44 12.58
C PHE A 75 9.25 -6.38 12.32
N ALA A 76 9.58 -5.51 13.29
CA ALA A 76 10.53 -4.40 13.16
C ALA A 76 10.35 -3.63 11.83
N LEU A 77 9.10 -3.24 11.56
CA LEU A 77 8.69 -2.45 10.39
C LEU A 77 8.71 -0.96 10.70
N ARG A 78 8.82 -0.11 9.67
CA ARG A 78 8.60 1.34 9.84
C ARG A 78 7.12 1.60 10.14
N GLY A 79 6.84 2.68 10.86
CA GLY A 79 5.47 3.01 11.28
C GLY A 79 4.44 2.93 10.14
N TYR A 80 4.71 3.54 8.99
CA TYR A 80 3.77 3.48 7.86
C TYR A 80 3.74 2.11 7.16
N ASP A 81 4.87 1.40 7.06
CA ASP A 81 4.87 0.01 6.57
C ASP A 81 3.96 -0.87 7.45
N SER A 82 3.99 -0.68 8.77
CA SER A 82 3.09 -1.35 9.71
C SER A 82 1.63 -0.95 9.56
N VAL A 83 1.34 0.31 9.26
CA VAL A 83 -0.03 0.80 9.00
C VAL A 83 -0.59 0.14 7.74
N GLN A 84 0.21 0.03 6.67
CA GLN A 84 -0.19 -0.65 5.44
C GLN A 84 -0.45 -2.15 5.68
N LEU A 85 0.41 -2.80 6.47
CA LEU A 85 0.19 -4.21 6.84
C LEU A 85 -1.06 -4.41 7.70
N ALA A 86 -1.28 -3.53 8.68
CA ALA A 86 -2.46 -3.57 9.55
C ALA A 86 -3.76 -3.34 8.75
N ALA A 87 -3.75 -2.43 7.78
CA ALA A 87 -4.89 -2.21 6.89
C ALA A 87 -5.22 -3.47 6.05
N ALA A 88 -4.21 -4.13 5.49
CA ALA A 88 -4.40 -5.36 4.73
C ALA A 88 -4.93 -6.51 5.62
N HIS A 89 -4.38 -6.65 6.83
CA HIS A 89 -4.82 -7.65 7.79
C HIS A 89 -6.26 -7.41 8.27
N GLU A 90 -6.64 -6.16 8.58
CA GLU A 90 -8.01 -5.84 8.97
C GLU A 90 -9.01 -6.12 7.85
N LEU A 91 -8.63 -5.84 6.60
CA LEU A 91 -9.48 -6.15 5.45
C LEU A 91 -9.65 -7.66 5.27
N ASP A 92 -8.57 -8.44 5.34
CA ASP A 92 -8.58 -9.91 5.24
C ASP A 92 -9.44 -10.56 6.33
N GLU A 93 -9.38 -10.07 7.57
CA GLU A 93 -10.22 -10.56 8.68
C GLU A 93 -11.71 -10.18 8.53
N SER A 94 -12.02 -9.18 7.69
CA SER A 94 -13.39 -8.65 7.53
C SER A 94 -14.13 -9.18 6.32
N THR A 95 -13.48 -9.97 5.46
CA THR A 95 -14.01 -10.45 4.19
C THR A 95 -13.68 -11.91 3.94
N ASP A 96 -14.63 -12.67 3.37
CA ASP A 96 -14.35 -14.03 2.88
C ASP A 96 -13.73 -14.03 1.46
N GLN A 97 -13.56 -12.84 0.86
CA GLN A 97 -13.00 -12.70 -0.48
C GLN A 97 -11.47 -12.86 -0.45
N PRO A 98 -10.87 -13.55 -1.43
CA PRO A 98 -9.42 -13.68 -1.50
C PRO A 98 -8.71 -12.32 -1.59
N LEU A 99 -7.91 -11.97 -0.58
CA LEU A 99 -7.08 -10.78 -0.58
C LEU A 99 -5.68 -11.10 -1.10
N THR A 100 -5.13 -10.23 -1.96
CA THR A 100 -3.71 -10.30 -2.35
C THR A 100 -3.05 -8.97 -2.02
N PHE A 101 -2.05 -9.03 -1.13
CA PHE A 101 -1.30 -7.87 -0.69
C PHE A 101 -0.17 -7.54 -1.68
N ALA A 102 -0.20 -6.34 -2.23
CA ALA A 102 0.79 -5.86 -3.20
C ALA A 102 1.73 -4.85 -2.56
N CYS A 103 3.02 -5.20 -2.42
CA CYS A 103 4.06 -4.25 -2.03
C CYS A 103 5.41 -4.64 -2.64
N PHE A 104 6.29 -3.65 -2.85
CA PHE A 104 7.63 -3.86 -3.38
C PHE A 104 8.69 -4.11 -2.29
N ASP A 105 8.39 -3.77 -1.04
CA ASP A 105 9.32 -3.92 0.08
C ASP A 105 9.40 -5.39 0.54
N ARG A 106 10.61 -5.97 0.48
CA ARG A 106 10.83 -7.39 0.80
C ARG A 106 10.51 -7.74 2.25
N ARG A 107 10.82 -6.84 3.19
CA ARG A 107 10.57 -7.08 4.62
C ARG A 107 9.08 -7.02 4.90
N LEU A 108 8.39 -6.07 4.29
CA LEU A 108 6.94 -5.96 4.37
C LEU A 108 6.23 -7.18 3.75
N LYS A 109 6.71 -7.68 2.60
CA LYS A 109 6.24 -8.95 2.00
C LYS A 109 6.41 -10.13 2.95
N GLN A 110 7.57 -10.25 3.58
CA GLN A 110 7.83 -11.34 4.52
C GLN A 110 6.90 -11.27 5.74
N ALA A 111 6.67 -10.08 6.30
CA ALA A 111 5.74 -9.90 7.41
C ALA A 111 4.30 -10.26 7.01
N ALA A 112 3.85 -9.87 5.81
CA ALA A 112 2.55 -10.26 5.28
C ALA A 112 2.40 -11.78 5.14
N SER A 113 3.41 -12.48 4.63
CA SER A 113 3.38 -13.95 4.54
C SER A 113 3.37 -14.63 5.91
N LEU A 114 4.01 -14.06 6.94
CA LEU A 114 3.93 -14.58 8.32
C LEU A 114 2.51 -14.45 8.89
N LEU A 115 1.77 -13.42 8.49
CA LEU A 115 0.34 -13.25 8.76
C LEU A 115 -0.57 -14.09 7.83
N GLN A 116 -0.01 -15.00 7.03
CA GLN A 116 -0.72 -15.83 6.05
C GLN A 116 -1.42 -15.05 4.92
N LEU A 117 -1.13 -13.76 4.77
CA LEU A 117 -1.63 -12.98 3.65
C LEU A 117 -0.97 -13.47 2.36
N LYS A 118 -1.77 -13.69 1.31
CA LYS A 118 -1.25 -13.92 -0.03
C LYS A 118 -0.57 -12.64 -0.52
N VAL A 119 0.66 -12.75 -1.01
CA VAL A 119 1.45 -11.62 -1.50
C VAL A 119 1.59 -11.70 -3.02
N LEU A 120 1.47 -10.55 -3.70
CA LEU A 120 1.71 -10.46 -5.13
C LEU A 120 3.20 -10.73 -5.43
N ALA A 121 3.46 -11.68 -6.34
CA ALA A 121 4.80 -12.09 -6.74
C ALA A 121 5.61 -10.92 -7.33
#